data_AF-A0A443SLA1-F1
#
_entry.id   AF-A0A443SLA1-F1
#
_cell.length_a   1.000
_cell.length_b   1.000
_cell.length_c   1.000
_cell.angle_alpha   90.00
_cell.angle_beta   90.00
_cell.angle_gamma   90.00
#
_symmetry.space_group_name_H-M   'P 1'
#
loop_
_entity.id
_entity.type
_entity.pdbx_description
1 polymer ?
#
loop_
_entity_poly.entity_id
_entity_poly.type
_entity_poly.pdbx_seq_one_letter_code
_entity_poly.pdbx_strand_id
1 'polypeptide(L)'
;CEILGFPKAELNECGYCVGEDTGLDNDYGKNCAGNCGSSTRIDCYAICDDETIKNECGRQGITQCQLVLDSYVEYKLVHASIERCEIPGEYGPLEYQLYAQSSDEKYPFPVTVSQISNVFIFYGVPATNEEGTLEYSVKICDSFHYCEMTSKRSVDIESNRNNTAKDFLDLAARYHNVAGDAFSALSLIATVMRSPQNSQFLQNRALQSMLDYTVKMLQKPSQTLTNGQISLTFHVLSKYVQFSDNQLLSQRIFDAIYRLAEKSMGLHNPPDAMTIKHTIHNILTFRKNDEQKFVHPNVLRAALRAYKTLLKVTAANMALETQVTFGSEDNSEDETVTVVTRNTSLEDISISVKLKDGNSIVAKVTVGDELKKIFKSPWKCAPNTDCESVVYSLTLFSKSVLFPQNKHTFRLTPIAEYSIYSPNTGNEQRVKGLLKSVLISITLVGNQTAGGQTYATECLYWNEVMQMWDSKGVHFTGFTAGEANCWAGHLTAFAVFRTDQSLQIGVMIGAVVAALVAMLLLVVPIVCIIQRRKDKLAIGASSQRLVPRHLE
;
A
#
# COMPACT_ATOMS: atom_id res chain seq x y z
N CYS A 1 -45.69 -6.59 5.26
CA CYS A 1 -44.58 -7.44 4.79
C CYS A 1 -44.68 -7.70 3.29
N GLU A 2 -45.86 -8.00 2.78
CA GLU A 2 -46.11 -8.14 1.32
C GLU A 2 -45.67 -6.92 0.49
N ILE A 3 -45.95 -5.69 0.94
CA ILE A 3 -45.48 -4.45 0.29
C ILE A 3 -43.94 -4.36 0.20
N LEU A 4 -43.23 -4.99 1.14
CA LEU A 4 -41.76 -5.03 1.19
C LEU A 4 -41.17 -6.21 0.41
N GLY A 5 -42.00 -6.99 -0.29
CA GLY A 5 -41.56 -8.15 -1.09
C GLY A 5 -41.49 -9.47 -0.33
N PHE A 6 -42.05 -9.55 0.88
CA PHE A 6 -42.07 -10.76 1.71
C PHE A 6 -43.52 -11.22 1.95
N PRO A 7 -44.17 -11.86 0.95
CA PRO A 7 -45.59 -12.21 1.00
C PRO A 7 -45.97 -13.24 2.07
N LYS A 8 -45.02 -14.07 2.54
CA LYS A 8 -45.22 -15.07 3.60
C LYS A 8 -44.60 -14.68 4.94
N ALA A 9 -44.06 -13.47 5.07
CA ALA A 9 -43.59 -12.97 6.35
C ALA A 9 -44.73 -12.26 7.10
N GLU A 10 -44.75 -12.39 8.42
CA GLU A 10 -45.71 -11.74 9.30
C GLU A 10 -45.04 -10.57 10.04
N LEU A 11 -45.82 -9.58 10.47
CA LEU A 11 -45.28 -8.45 11.23
C LEU A 11 -45.26 -8.82 12.72
N ASN A 12 -44.11 -8.74 13.37
CA ASN A 12 -44.02 -8.99 14.81
C ASN A 12 -44.37 -7.76 15.65
N GLU A 13 -44.40 -7.95 16.98
CA GLU A 13 -44.73 -6.92 17.97
C GLU A 13 -43.75 -5.73 17.96
N CYS A 14 -42.55 -5.91 17.41
CA CYS A 14 -41.54 -4.85 17.25
C CYS A 14 -41.60 -4.14 15.90
N GLY A 15 -42.57 -4.48 15.05
CA GLY A 15 -42.77 -3.84 13.75
C GLY A 15 -41.86 -4.35 12.64
N TYR A 16 -41.19 -5.50 12.82
CA TYR A 16 -40.36 -6.14 11.80
C TYR A 16 -41.11 -7.26 11.08
N CYS A 17 -40.77 -7.49 9.81
CA CYS A 17 -41.27 -8.63 9.04
C CYS A 17 -40.44 -9.87 9.33
N VAL A 18 -41.04 -10.88 9.92
CA VAL A 18 -40.42 -12.11 10.44
C VAL A 18 -41.07 -13.34 9.81
N GLY A 19 -40.44 -14.51 9.90
CA GLY A 19 -40.96 -15.76 9.34
C GLY A 19 -40.38 -16.12 7.97
N GLU A 20 -41.04 -17.05 7.26
CA GLU A 20 -40.48 -17.84 6.16
C GLU A 20 -39.68 -17.02 5.14
N ASP A 21 -40.27 -15.96 4.59
CA ASP A 21 -39.66 -15.22 3.48
C ASP A 21 -38.49 -14.31 3.91
N THR A 22 -38.41 -13.94 5.19
CA THR A 22 -37.30 -13.12 5.70
C THR A 22 -36.24 -13.96 6.42
N GLY A 23 -36.59 -15.17 6.86
CA GLY A 23 -35.71 -16.01 7.69
C GLY A 23 -35.42 -15.42 9.07
N LEU A 24 -36.13 -14.35 9.46
CA LEU A 24 -35.97 -13.70 10.76
C LEU A 24 -36.90 -14.36 11.79
N ASP A 25 -36.40 -14.54 13.01
CA ASP A 25 -37.16 -15.09 14.13
C ASP A 25 -38.29 -14.14 14.56
N ASN A 26 -39.37 -14.68 15.13
CA ASN A 26 -40.52 -13.91 15.59
C ASN A 26 -40.16 -12.84 16.63
N ASP A 27 -39.09 -13.05 17.40
CA ASP A 27 -38.63 -12.09 18.42
C ASP A 27 -37.61 -11.08 17.88
N TYR A 28 -37.38 -11.02 16.57
CA TYR A 28 -36.46 -10.06 15.96
C TYR A 28 -36.81 -8.61 16.32
N GLY A 29 -35.89 -7.91 16.99
CA GLY A 29 -36.09 -6.54 17.46
C GLY A 29 -36.55 -6.41 18.92
N LYS A 30 -36.85 -7.52 19.61
CA LYS A 30 -37.01 -7.55 21.07
C LYS A 30 -35.63 -7.58 21.74
N ASN A 31 -35.51 -6.91 22.88
CA ASN A 31 -34.36 -7.11 23.77
C ASN A 31 -34.52 -8.42 24.56
N CYS A 32 -33.52 -8.72 25.39
CA CYS A 32 -33.51 -9.95 26.20
C CYS A 32 -34.68 -10.06 27.20
N ALA A 33 -35.31 -8.94 27.57
CA ALA A 33 -36.53 -8.90 28.39
C ALA A 33 -37.83 -8.95 27.56
N GLY A 34 -37.76 -9.20 26.24
CA GLY A 34 -38.92 -9.25 25.36
C GLY A 34 -39.48 -7.89 24.92
N ASN A 35 -38.79 -6.79 25.23
CA ASN A 35 -39.25 -5.42 24.96
C ASN A 35 -38.65 -4.85 23.67
N CYS A 36 -39.48 -4.23 22.84
CA CYS A 36 -39.06 -3.56 21.61
C CYS A 36 -38.40 -2.20 21.91
N GLY A 37 -37.21 -1.93 21.35
CA GLY A 37 -36.66 -0.57 21.24
C GLY A 37 -35.89 0.01 22.45
N SER A 38 -35.33 -0.81 23.35
CA SER A 38 -34.43 -0.30 24.40
C SER A 38 -32.95 -0.55 24.07
N SER A 39 -32.07 0.38 24.47
CA SER A 39 -30.62 0.36 24.24
C SER A 39 -29.83 -0.57 25.18
N THR A 40 -30.49 -1.58 25.75
CA THR A 40 -29.83 -2.56 26.63
C THR A 40 -29.12 -3.61 25.78
N ARG A 41 -27.79 -3.67 25.91
CA ARG A 41 -26.94 -4.63 25.20
C ARG A 41 -27.20 -6.04 25.73
N ILE A 42 -27.32 -6.97 24.79
CA ILE A 42 -27.36 -8.43 25.02
C ILE A 42 -26.04 -8.87 25.66
N ASP A 43 -26.09 -9.62 26.76
CA ASP A 43 -24.95 -10.39 27.25
C ASP A 43 -24.76 -11.66 26.40
N CYS A 44 -23.51 -12.09 26.25
CA CYS A 44 -22.99 -13.03 25.25
C CYS A 44 -23.60 -14.43 25.26
N TYR A 45 -24.46 -14.76 26.23
CA TYR A 45 -25.09 -16.07 26.36
C TYR A 45 -26.62 -16.07 26.19
N ALA A 46 -27.24 -14.93 25.91
CA ALA A 46 -28.71 -14.82 25.82
C ALA A 46 -29.45 -15.33 27.08
N ILE A 47 -28.80 -15.33 28.25
CA ILE A 47 -29.41 -15.67 29.55
C ILE A 47 -29.72 -14.37 30.27
N CYS A 48 -31.00 -14.15 30.58
CA CYS A 48 -31.41 -13.08 31.49
C CYS A 48 -31.37 -13.62 32.91
N ASP A 49 -30.31 -13.33 33.66
CA ASP A 49 -30.34 -13.49 35.11
C ASP A 49 -29.88 -12.20 35.81
N ASP A 50 -30.57 -11.94 36.91
CA ASP A 50 -30.68 -10.66 37.60
C ASP A 50 -29.43 -10.30 38.42
N GLU A 51 -29.18 -8.99 38.48
CA GLU A 51 -28.37 -8.23 39.45
C GLU A 51 -27.28 -8.97 40.27
N THR A 52 -26.07 -9.12 39.71
CA THR A 52 -24.82 -8.83 40.44
C THR A 52 -23.62 -8.66 39.49
N ILE A 53 -22.95 -7.52 39.63
CA ILE A 53 -21.79 -7.11 38.82
C ILE A 53 -20.56 -7.98 39.15
N LYS A 54 -20.12 -8.77 38.17
CA LYS A 54 -18.74 -8.93 37.64
C LYS A 54 -18.62 -10.33 37.03
N ASN A 55 -18.72 -10.41 35.71
CA ASN A 55 -17.89 -11.34 34.97
C ASN A 55 -17.04 -10.52 34.01
N GLU A 56 -15.79 -10.32 34.42
CA GLU A 56 -14.72 -10.01 33.48
C GLU A 56 -14.86 -11.01 32.32
N CYS A 57 -15.14 -10.52 31.11
CA CYS A 57 -15.11 -11.34 29.91
C CYS A 57 -13.66 -11.76 29.64
N GLY A 58 -13.13 -12.67 30.46
CA GLY A 58 -12.06 -13.56 30.05
C GLY A 58 -12.65 -14.51 29.02
N ARG A 59 -12.74 -14.07 27.76
CA ARG A 59 -13.00 -14.98 26.65
C ARG A 59 -11.89 -16.04 26.69
N GLN A 60 -12.26 -17.28 27.02
CA GLN A 60 -11.38 -18.42 26.78
C GLN A 60 -11.31 -18.58 25.25
N GLY A 61 -10.25 -18.06 24.64
CA GLY A 61 -9.91 -18.34 23.24
C GLY A 61 -9.57 -19.82 23.05
N ILE A 62 -9.12 -20.19 21.86
CA ILE A 62 -8.61 -21.54 21.59
C ILE A 62 -7.31 -21.75 22.35
N THR A 63 -7.39 -22.19 23.60
CA THR A 63 -6.21 -22.32 24.46
C THR A 63 -5.62 -23.73 24.44
N GLN A 64 -4.37 -23.85 24.90
CA GLN A 64 -3.67 -25.12 25.16
C GLN A 64 -3.33 -25.99 23.95
N CYS A 65 -3.54 -25.52 22.71
CA CYS A 65 -3.10 -26.24 21.52
C CYS A 65 -1.59 -26.49 21.50
N GLN A 66 -1.20 -27.74 21.27
CA GLN A 66 0.19 -28.16 21.14
C GLN A 66 0.49 -28.56 19.69
N LEU A 67 1.52 -27.94 19.09
CA LEU A 67 2.09 -28.37 17.82
C LEU A 67 3.01 -29.57 18.03
N VAL A 68 2.68 -30.69 17.41
CA VAL A 68 3.49 -31.91 17.36
C VAL A 68 4.12 -32.03 15.98
N LEU A 69 5.44 -31.92 15.93
CA LEU A 69 6.27 -32.03 14.73
C LEU A 69 7.64 -32.55 15.12
N ASP A 70 8.01 -33.74 14.66
CA ASP A 70 9.33 -34.32 14.92
C ASP A 70 10.40 -33.77 13.99
N SER A 71 11.66 -33.98 14.37
CA SER A 71 12.82 -33.71 13.51
C SER A 71 12.68 -34.48 12.20
N TYR A 72 13.11 -33.89 11.09
CA TYR A 72 12.85 -34.45 9.76
C TYR A 72 14.00 -34.25 8.79
N VAL A 73 13.93 -34.94 7.65
CA VAL A 73 14.91 -34.81 6.56
C VAL A 73 14.38 -33.85 5.49
N GLU A 74 15.22 -32.92 5.04
CA GLU A 74 14.89 -31.98 3.97
C GLU A 74 14.31 -32.71 2.75
N TYR A 75 13.32 -32.12 2.09
CA TYR A 75 12.75 -32.65 0.84
C TYR A 75 12.09 -34.04 0.96
N LYS A 76 11.83 -34.53 2.17
CA LYS A 76 10.98 -35.72 2.41
C LYS A 76 9.60 -35.29 2.89
N LEU A 77 8.63 -36.20 2.79
CA LEU A 77 7.31 -35.99 3.35
C LEU A 77 7.39 -35.95 4.89
N VAL A 78 6.73 -34.96 5.47
CA VAL A 78 6.71 -34.65 6.90
C VAL A 78 5.26 -34.58 7.35
N HIS A 79 5.02 -35.09 8.55
CA HIS A 79 3.73 -35.03 9.22
C HIS A 79 3.84 -34.11 10.44
N ALA A 80 2.89 -33.19 10.56
CA ALA A 80 2.69 -32.41 11.77
C ALA A 80 1.22 -32.48 12.17
N SER A 81 0.94 -32.36 13.47
CA SER A 81 -0.42 -32.33 14.00
C SER A 81 -0.57 -31.25 15.06
N ILE A 82 -1.77 -30.67 15.15
CA ILE A 82 -2.20 -29.94 16.32
C ILE A 82 -2.97 -30.89 17.23
N GLU A 83 -2.48 -31.00 18.47
CA GLU A 83 -3.03 -31.87 19.50
C GLU A 83 -3.32 -31.08 20.78
N ARG A 84 -4.08 -31.70 21.69
CA ARG A 84 -4.35 -31.16 23.04
C ARG A 84 -5.00 -29.77 23.06
N CYS A 85 -5.71 -29.38 22.01
CA CYS A 85 -6.48 -28.13 22.02
C CYS A 85 -7.70 -28.22 22.94
N GLU A 86 -7.93 -27.16 23.71
CA GLU A 86 -9.20 -26.91 24.38
C GLU A 86 -10.02 -25.96 23.49
N ILE A 87 -11.01 -26.52 22.79
CA ILE A 87 -11.84 -25.80 21.82
C ILE A 87 -13.28 -25.79 22.34
N PRO A 88 -13.86 -24.62 22.66
CA PRO A 88 -15.27 -24.58 23.02
C PRO A 88 -16.13 -25.00 21.81
N GLY A 89 -17.19 -25.78 22.04
CA GLY A 89 -17.95 -26.45 20.97
C GLY A 89 -18.54 -25.54 19.90
N GLU A 90 -18.74 -24.25 20.22
CA GLU A 90 -19.32 -23.24 19.34
C GLU A 90 -18.30 -22.60 18.37
N TYR A 91 -17.00 -22.86 18.55
CA TYR A 91 -15.94 -22.17 17.81
C TYR A 91 -15.55 -22.90 16.52
N GLY A 92 -16.11 -24.08 16.26
CA GLY A 92 -15.87 -24.86 15.05
C GLY A 92 -16.68 -24.38 13.83
N PRO A 93 -16.25 -24.73 12.59
CA PRO A 93 -15.00 -25.42 12.27
C PRO A 93 -13.78 -24.50 12.40
N LEU A 94 -12.67 -25.04 12.90
CA LEU A 94 -11.41 -24.31 13.00
C LEU A 94 -10.65 -24.35 11.68
N GLU A 95 -9.93 -23.26 11.41
CA GLU A 95 -9.05 -23.11 10.27
C GLU A 95 -7.59 -23.07 10.75
N TYR A 96 -6.74 -23.91 10.16
CA TYR A 96 -5.35 -24.11 10.53
C TYR A 96 -4.40 -23.76 9.38
N GLN A 97 -3.33 -23.03 9.69
CA GLN A 97 -2.25 -22.78 8.74
C GLN A 97 -0.88 -22.92 9.41
N LEU A 98 -0.02 -23.76 8.84
CA LEU A 98 1.34 -23.98 9.34
C LEU A 98 2.30 -22.94 8.75
N TYR A 99 3.12 -22.37 9.61
CA TYR A 99 4.21 -21.45 9.31
C TYR A 99 5.52 -22.01 9.85
N ALA A 100 6.62 -21.58 9.26
CA ALA A 100 7.97 -21.79 9.77
C ALA A 100 8.73 -20.46 9.83
N GLN A 101 9.78 -20.41 10.63
CA GLN A 101 10.64 -19.26 10.80
C GLN A 101 12.07 -19.72 11.11
N SER A 102 13.04 -19.10 10.44
CA SER A 102 14.46 -19.27 10.76
C SER A 102 14.90 -18.14 11.69
N SER A 103 15.94 -18.38 12.51
CA SER A 103 16.56 -17.36 13.36
C SER A 103 16.95 -16.10 12.60
N ASP A 104 17.34 -16.26 11.34
CA ASP A 104 17.84 -15.17 10.49
C ASP A 104 16.72 -14.43 9.75
N GLU A 105 15.48 -14.94 9.83
CA GLU A 105 14.33 -14.34 9.17
C GLU A 105 13.44 -13.58 10.15
N LYS A 106 13.23 -12.29 9.86
CA LYS A 106 12.38 -11.40 10.67
C LYS A 106 10.93 -11.85 10.78
N TYR A 107 10.42 -12.58 9.78
CA TYR A 107 9.00 -12.92 9.69
C TYR A 107 8.80 -14.40 9.35
N PRO A 108 7.78 -15.04 9.95
CA PRO A 108 7.41 -16.41 9.61
C PRO A 108 6.84 -16.49 8.18
N PHE A 109 6.99 -17.66 7.55
CA PHE A 109 6.51 -17.95 6.21
C PHE A 109 5.53 -19.14 6.21
N PRO A 110 4.48 -19.11 5.38
CA PRO A 110 3.52 -20.20 5.29
C PRO A 110 4.17 -21.42 4.64
N VAL A 111 4.04 -22.58 5.30
CA VAL A 111 4.49 -23.90 4.82
C VAL A 111 3.34 -24.61 4.12
N THR A 112 2.14 -24.50 4.67
CA THR A 112 0.91 -25.08 4.10
C THR A 112 -0.08 -24.00 3.68
N VAL A 113 -1.04 -24.41 2.84
CA VAL A 113 -2.28 -23.66 2.69
C VAL A 113 -3.11 -23.81 3.96
N SER A 114 -4.06 -22.90 4.12
CA SER A 114 -5.04 -22.97 5.18
C SER A 114 -6.00 -24.13 4.98
N GLN A 115 -6.32 -24.86 6.05
CA GLN A 115 -7.11 -26.10 6.00
C GLN A 115 -7.90 -26.33 7.30
N ILE A 116 -8.98 -27.12 7.22
CA ILE A 116 -9.79 -27.47 8.40
C ILE A 116 -9.18 -28.67 9.17
N SER A 117 -8.29 -29.41 8.52
CA SER A 117 -7.56 -30.52 9.14
C SER A 117 -6.52 -30.01 10.13
N ASN A 118 -6.52 -30.56 11.34
CA ASN A 118 -5.46 -30.37 12.33
C ASN A 118 -4.18 -31.16 12.01
N VAL A 119 -4.18 -31.99 10.95
CA VAL A 119 -3.03 -32.75 10.46
C VAL A 119 -2.49 -32.11 9.18
N PHE A 120 -1.20 -31.80 9.17
CA PHE A 120 -0.46 -31.26 8.05
C PHE A 120 0.43 -32.33 7.42
N ILE A 121 0.41 -32.38 6.09
CA ILE A 121 1.30 -33.22 5.30
C ILE A 121 2.00 -32.28 4.31
N PHE A 122 3.32 -32.17 4.44
CA PHE A 122 4.12 -31.25 3.62
C PHE A 122 5.50 -31.82 3.33
N TYR A 123 6.23 -31.21 2.41
CA TYR A 123 7.63 -31.57 2.18
C TYR A 123 8.55 -30.76 3.08
N GLY A 124 9.46 -31.45 3.77
CA GLY A 124 10.41 -30.89 4.73
C GLY A 124 11.16 -29.70 4.15
N VAL A 125 11.07 -28.57 4.84
CA VAL A 125 11.64 -27.30 4.41
C VAL A 125 13.14 -27.29 4.74
N PRO A 126 14.03 -26.87 3.83
CA PRO A 126 15.44 -26.82 4.16
C PRO A 126 15.73 -25.79 5.24
N ALA A 127 16.67 -26.12 6.13
CA ALA A 127 17.18 -25.17 7.10
C ALA A 127 18.02 -24.11 6.36
N THR A 128 17.79 -22.85 6.69
CA THR A 128 18.54 -21.72 6.11
C THR A 128 19.65 -21.21 7.03
N ASN A 129 19.62 -21.59 8.30
CA ASN A 129 20.59 -21.21 9.32
C ASN A 129 21.70 -22.26 9.47
N GLU A 130 22.83 -21.83 10.03
CA GLU A 130 23.97 -22.72 10.31
C GLU A 130 23.63 -23.80 11.35
N GLU A 131 22.65 -23.54 12.21
CA GLU A 131 22.21 -24.45 13.27
C GLU A 131 21.39 -25.64 12.75
N GLY A 132 20.85 -25.57 11.53
CA GLY A 132 20.05 -26.67 10.97
C GLY A 132 18.67 -26.81 11.64
N THR A 133 18.08 -25.72 12.13
CA THR A 133 16.84 -25.73 12.90
C THR A 133 15.83 -24.69 12.39
N LEU A 134 14.53 -24.96 12.55
CA LEU A 134 13.47 -23.97 12.31
C LEU A 134 12.49 -23.93 13.48
N GLU A 135 11.95 -22.75 13.78
CA GLU A 135 10.74 -22.61 14.58
C GLU A 135 9.53 -22.85 13.70
N TYR A 136 8.56 -23.62 14.19
CA TYR A 136 7.28 -23.83 13.51
C TYR A 136 6.15 -23.27 14.34
N SER A 137 5.24 -22.57 13.69
CA SER A 137 4.08 -21.96 14.34
C SER A 137 2.82 -22.26 13.55
N VAL A 138 1.72 -22.56 14.22
CA VAL A 138 0.42 -22.75 13.58
C VAL A 138 -0.50 -21.62 13.99
N LYS A 139 -1.10 -21.00 12.99
CA LYS A 139 -2.23 -20.08 13.14
C LYS A 139 -3.51 -20.90 13.18
N ILE A 140 -4.29 -20.73 14.22
CA ILE A 140 -5.57 -21.41 14.45
C ILE A 140 -6.63 -20.33 14.55
N CYS A 141 -7.55 -20.28 13.59
CA CYS A 141 -8.65 -19.33 13.57
C CYS A 141 -9.98 -20.03 13.78
N ASP A 142 -10.88 -19.42 14.55
CA ASP A 142 -12.26 -19.87 14.68
C ASP A 142 -13.15 -19.37 13.52
N SER A 143 -14.42 -19.77 13.55
CA SER A 143 -15.46 -19.34 12.62
C SER A 143 -15.77 -17.84 12.69
N PHE A 144 -15.35 -17.14 13.75
CA PHE A 144 -15.47 -15.70 13.94
C PHE A 144 -14.18 -14.93 13.57
N HIS A 145 -13.18 -15.63 13.00
CA HIS A 145 -11.86 -15.11 12.64
C HIS A 145 -11.01 -14.59 13.81
N TYR A 146 -11.28 -15.02 15.04
CA TYR A 146 -10.31 -14.87 16.12
C TYR A 146 -9.23 -15.92 15.95
N CYS A 147 -7.97 -15.47 15.87
CA CYS A 147 -6.84 -16.34 15.59
C CYS A 147 -5.84 -16.37 16.75
N GLU A 148 -5.41 -17.56 17.14
CA GLU A 148 -4.33 -17.81 18.09
C GLU A 148 -3.14 -18.47 17.38
N MET A 149 -1.93 -18.24 17.90
CA MET A 149 -0.70 -18.84 17.38
C MET A 149 -0.10 -19.76 18.44
N THR A 150 0.14 -21.02 18.10
CA THR A 150 0.94 -21.95 18.91
C THR A 150 2.24 -22.26 18.19
N SER A 151 3.36 -22.36 18.90
CA SER A 151 4.66 -22.64 18.28
C SER A 151 5.44 -23.77 18.95
N LYS A 152 6.23 -24.47 18.13
CA LYS A 152 7.27 -25.40 18.55
C LYS A 152 8.61 -24.82 18.12
N ARG A 153 9.41 -24.43 19.12
CA ARG A 153 10.75 -23.89 18.90
C ARG A 153 11.72 -25.02 18.58
N SER A 154 12.67 -24.74 17.69
CA SER A 154 13.82 -25.59 17.38
C SER A 154 13.46 -27.02 16.94
N VAL A 155 12.94 -27.15 15.72
CA VAL A 155 12.81 -28.44 15.04
C VAL A 155 14.08 -28.72 14.26
N ASP A 156 14.75 -29.85 14.54
CA ASP A 156 16.01 -30.22 13.88
C ASP A 156 15.76 -30.75 12.47
N ILE A 157 16.63 -30.36 11.54
CA ILE A 157 16.50 -30.65 10.12
C ILE A 157 17.76 -31.32 9.59
N GLU A 158 17.61 -32.56 9.14
CA GLU A 158 18.70 -33.32 8.52
C GLU A 158 18.80 -33.02 7.03
N SER A 159 19.97 -32.59 6.56
CA SER A 159 20.18 -32.32 5.14
C SER A 159 20.10 -33.57 4.28
N ASN A 160 19.38 -33.47 3.16
CA ASN A 160 19.19 -34.58 2.24
C ASN A 160 20.27 -34.62 1.16
N ARG A 161 21.13 -35.64 1.22
CA ARG A 161 22.22 -35.83 0.23
C ARG A 161 21.77 -36.39 -1.12
N ASN A 162 20.56 -36.94 -1.21
CA ASN A 162 20.10 -37.71 -2.36
C ASN A 162 19.10 -36.97 -3.26
N ASN A 163 18.24 -36.13 -2.68
CA ASN A 163 17.29 -35.30 -3.44
C ASN A 163 17.84 -33.89 -3.60
N THR A 164 17.79 -33.37 -4.81
CA THR A 164 18.24 -32.01 -5.12
C THR A 164 17.04 -31.09 -5.32
N ALA A 165 17.26 -29.79 -5.15
CA ALA A 165 16.33 -28.73 -5.54
C ALA A 165 15.77 -28.91 -6.97
N LYS A 166 16.54 -29.51 -7.88
CA LYS A 166 16.12 -29.83 -9.25
C LYS A 166 14.98 -30.85 -9.29
N ASP A 167 15.05 -31.91 -8.50
CA ASP A 167 14.02 -32.96 -8.47
C ASP A 167 12.67 -32.41 -7.99
N PHE A 168 12.74 -31.46 -7.05
CA PHE A 168 11.58 -30.74 -6.54
C PHE A 168 10.97 -29.78 -7.58
N LEU A 169 11.79 -29.12 -8.39
CA LEU A 169 11.28 -28.30 -9.51
C LEU A 169 10.58 -29.16 -10.56
N ASP A 170 11.13 -30.34 -10.88
CA ASP A 170 10.50 -31.27 -11.82
C ASP A 170 9.22 -31.89 -11.21
N LEU A 171 9.17 -32.09 -9.89
CA LEU A 171 7.95 -32.46 -9.17
C LEU A 171 6.89 -31.34 -9.21
N ALA A 172 7.27 -30.09 -8.95
CA ALA A 172 6.39 -28.93 -9.05
C ALA A 172 5.79 -28.80 -10.47
N ALA A 173 6.61 -29.02 -11.51
CA ALA A 173 6.15 -29.05 -12.89
C ALA A 173 5.14 -30.17 -13.16
N ARG A 174 5.29 -31.35 -12.54
CA ARG A 174 4.29 -32.43 -12.64
C ARG A 174 2.98 -32.06 -11.96
N TYR A 175 3.01 -31.52 -10.75
CA TYR A 175 1.78 -31.05 -10.07
C TYR A 175 1.03 -30.03 -10.91
N HIS A 176 1.73 -29.04 -11.48
CA HIS A 176 1.09 -28.02 -12.30
C HIS A 176 0.58 -28.56 -13.65
N ASN A 177 1.43 -29.24 -14.43
CA ASN A 177 1.12 -29.59 -15.81
C ASN A 177 0.25 -30.85 -15.94
N VAL A 178 0.36 -31.79 -15.00
CA VAL A 178 -0.35 -33.08 -15.05
C VAL A 178 -1.55 -33.08 -14.12
N ALA A 179 -1.37 -32.71 -12.85
CA ALA A 179 -2.45 -32.72 -11.87
C ALA A 179 -3.32 -31.46 -11.89
N GLY A 180 -2.87 -30.39 -12.57
CA GLY A 180 -3.56 -29.10 -12.59
C GLY A 180 -3.52 -28.36 -11.23
N ASP A 181 -2.68 -28.82 -10.30
CA ASP A 181 -2.54 -28.28 -8.95
C ASP A 181 -1.41 -27.26 -8.89
N ALA A 182 -1.77 -26.00 -9.14
CA ALA A 182 -0.83 -24.89 -9.10
C ALA A 182 -0.34 -24.57 -7.68
N PHE A 183 -1.09 -24.88 -6.63
CA PHE A 183 -0.74 -24.47 -5.26
C PHE A 183 0.28 -25.41 -4.65
N SER A 184 0.10 -26.72 -4.86
CA SER A 184 1.13 -27.70 -4.48
C SER A 184 2.43 -27.43 -5.23
N ALA A 185 2.35 -27.04 -6.51
CA ALA A 185 3.51 -26.62 -7.29
C ALA A 185 4.17 -25.34 -6.74
N LEU A 186 3.39 -24.33 -6.35
CA LEU A 186 3.91 -23.08 -5.75
C LEU A 186 4.55 -23.32 -4.38
N SER A 187 3.94 -24.16 -3.53
CA SER A 187 4.50 -24.56 -2.24
C SER A 187 5.86 -25.26 -2.42
N LEU A 188 5.96 -26.19 -3.37
CA LEU A 188 7.24 -26.85 -3.71
C LEU A 188 8.30 -25.85 -4.20
N ILE A 189 7.92 -24.89 -5.04
CA ILE A 189 8.85 -23.85 -5.50
C ILE A 189 9.30 -22.96 -4.33
N ALA A 190 8.38 -22.61 -3.42
CA ALA A 190 8.70 -21.88 -2.20
C ALA A 190 9.79 -22.62 -1.38
N THR A 191 9.62 -23.92 -1.19
CA THR A 191 10.59 -24.78 -0.50
C THR A 191 11.94 -24.81 -1.21
N VAL A 192 11.96 -25.04 -2.53
CA VAL A 192 13.19 -25.12 -3.32
C VAL A 192 14.03 -23.87 -3.13
N MET A 193 13.41 -22.71 -3.28
CA MET A 193 14.13 -21.45 -3.36
C MET A 193 14.73 -20.97 -2.04
N ARG A 194 14.32 -21.56 -0.91
CA ARG A 194 14.93 -21.27 0.39
C ARG A 194 16.34 -21.83 0.50
N SER A 195 16.71 -22.84 -0.30
CA SER A 195 18.04 -23.42 -0.21
C SER A 195 19.11 -22.41 -0.70
N PRO A 196 20.02 -21.97 0.18
CA PRO A 196 21.07 -21.00 -0.17
C PRO A 196 22.08 -21.58 -1.16
N GLN A 197 22.12 -22.91 -1.32
CA GLN A 197 23.05 -23.62 -2.19
C GLN A 197 22.58 -23.73 -3.65
N ASN A 198 21.42 -23.17 -3.99
CA ASN A 198 20.89 -23.25 -5.34
C ASN A 198 21.73 -22.44 -6.33
N SER A 199 22.07 -23.04 -7.47
CA SER A 199 22.68 -22.30 -8.57
C SER A 199 21.71 -21.21 -9.09
N GLN A 200 22.27 -20.10 -9.56
CA GLN A 200 21.50 -18.99 -10.15
C GLN A 200 20.58 -19.46 -11.30
N PHE A 201 21.00 -20.50 -12.03
CA PHE A 201 20.17 -21.14 -13.06
C PHE A 201 18.89 -21.77 -12.48
N LEU A 202 19.01 -22.55 -11.41
CA LEU A 202 17.84 -23.17 -10.75
C LEU A 202 16.92 -22.11 -10.16
N GLN A 203 17.47 -21.06 -9.55
CA GLN A 203 16.70 -19.94 -9.03
C GLN A 203 15.90 -19.24 -10.13
N ASN A 204 16.52 -18.92 -11.26
CA ASN A 204 15.84 -18.30 -12.40
C ASN A 204 14.74 -19.21 -12.98
N ARG A 205 15.00 -20.52 -13.09
CA ARG A 205 14.00 -21.49 -13.59
C ARG A 205 12.81 -21.63 -12.65
N ALA A 206 13.06 -21.68 -11.35
CA ALA A 206 12.03 -21.72 -10.32
C ALA A 206 11.16 -20.46 -10.36
N LEU A 207 11.78 -19.29 -10.50
CA LEU A 207 11.09 -18.02 -10.53
C LEU A 207 10.24 -17.84 -11.80
N GLN A 208 10.74 -18.28 -12.96
CA GLN A 208 9.95 -18.34 -14.19
C GLN A 208 8.75 -19.28 -14.04
N SER A 209 8.97 -20.49 -13.51
CA SER A 209 7.90 -21.46 -13.26
C SER A 209 6.82 -20.89 -12.32
N MET A 210 7.25 -20.24 -11.24
CA MET A 210 6.36 -19.59 -10.27
C MET A 210 5.49 -18.52 -10.93
N LEU A 211 6.08 -17.67 -11.77
CA LEU A 211 5.33 -16.65 -12.50
C LEU A 211 4.35 -17.27 -13.48
N ASP A 212 4.77 -18.27 -14.25
CA ASP A 212 3.90 -18.93 -15.22
C ASP A 212 2.70 -19.60 -14.52
N TYR A 213 2.94 -20.26 -13.39
CA TYR A 213 1.88 -20.93 -12.62
C TYR A 213 0.91 -19.91 -12.03
N THR A 214 1.44 -18.82 -11.46
CA THR A 214 0.66 -17.72 -10.89
C THR A 214 -0.18 -17.03 -11.97
N VAL A 215 0.41 -16.68 -13.11
CA VAL A 215 -0.30 -15.99 -14.20
C VAL A 215 -1.42 -16.87 -14.77
N LYS A 216 -1.17 -18.15 -15.01
CA LYS A 216 -2.21 -19.09 -15.47
C LYS A 216 -3.35 -19.23 -14.46
N MET A 217 -3.04 -19.28 -13.16
CA MET A 217 -4.05 -19.30 -12.09
C MET A 217 -4.87 -18.00 -12.07
N LEU A 218 -4.22 -16.84 -12.20
CA LEU A 218 -4.90 -15.55 -12.24
C LEU A 218 -5.82 -15.41 -13.45
N GLN A 219 -5.42 -15.98 -14.60
CA GLN A 219 -6.18 -15.94 -15.86
C GLN A 219 -7.45 -16.80 -15.84
N LYS A 220 -7.60 -17.77 -14.93
CA LYS A 220 -8.83 -18.58 -14.82
C LYS A 220 -9.92 -17.76 -14.09
N PRO A 221 -10.98 -17.30 -14.79
CA PRO A 221 -11.98 -16.40 -14.20
C PRO A 221 -12.86 -17.09 -13.15
N SER A 222 -13.13 -18.39 -13.31
CA SER A 222 -13.98 -19.17 -12.39
C SER A 222 -13.23 -19.79 -11.21
N GLN A 223 -11.91 -19.64 -11.13
CA GLN A 223 -11.14 -20.23 -10.05
C GLN A 223 -11.31 -19.42 -8.77
N THR A 224 -12.06 -19.96 -7.81
CA THR A 224 -12.11 -19.47 -6.44
C THR A 224 -10.76 -19.68 -5.77
N LEU A 225 -10.34 -18.71 -4.96
CA LEU A 225 -9.11 -18.76 -4.20
C LEU A 225 -9.44 -18.66 -2.72
N THR A 226 -8.88 -19.57 -1.92
CA THR A 226 -8.99 -19.50 -0.45
C THR A 226 -8.01 -18.47 0.10
N ASN A 227 -8.25 -17.96 1.32
CA ASN A 227 -7.34 -17.02 1.98
C ASN A 227 -5.93 -17.59 2.08
N GLY A 228 -5.78 -18.86 2.46
CA GLY A 228 -4.49 -19.54 2.51
C GLY A 228 -3.75 -19.61 1.17
N GLN A 229 -4.47 -19.84 0.07
CA GLN A 229 -3.90 -19.84 -1.29
C GLN A 229 -3.42 -18.44 -1.70
N ILE A 230 -4.18 -17.41 -1.35
CA ILE A 230 -3.84 -16.01 -1.61
C ILE A 230 -2.60 -15.62 -0.80
N SER A 231 -2.57 -15.93 0.50
CA SER A 231 -1.44 -15.62 1.38
C SER A 231 -0.16 -16.35 0.96
N LEU A 232 -0.25 -17.63 0.59
CA LEU A 232 0.89 -18.38 0.02
C LEU A 232 1.42 -17.69 -1.24
N THR A 233 0.54 -17.32 -2.16
CA THR A 233 0.95 -16.71 -3.44
C THR A 233 1.59 -15.34 -3.22
N PHE A 234 1.06 -14.50 -2.33
CA PHE A 234 1.68 -13.22 -1.95
C PHE A 234 3.05 -13.41 -1.30
N HIS A 235 3.16 -14.36 -0.37
CA HIS A 235 4.42 -14.66 0.30
C HIS A 235 5.50 -15.03 -0.72
N VAL A 236 5.18 -16.01 -1.58
CA VAL A 236 6.03 -16.47 -2.68
C VAL A 236 6.43 -15.26 -3.54
N LEU A 237 5.49 -14.57 -4.19
CA LEU A 237 5.78 -13.45 -5.08
C LEU A 237 6.64 -12.36 -4.41
N SER A 238 6.27 -11.93 -3.21
CA SER A 238 6.91 -10.80 -2.54
C SER A 238 8.34 -11.09 -2.13
N LYS A 239 8.62 -12.30 -1.61
CA LYS A 239 9.98 -12.72 -1.24
C LYS A 239 10.91 -12.72 -2.45
N TYR A 240 10.40 -13.10 -3.63
CA TYR A 240 11.22 -13.15 -4.85
C TYR A 240 11.55 -11.81 -5.47
N VAL A 241 10.82 -10.75 -5.12
CA VAL A 241 11.19 -9.40 -5.51
C VAL A 241 12.61 -9.06 -5.03
N GLN A 242 13.02 -9.58 -3.86
CA GLN A 242 14.34 -9.31 -3.27
C GLN A 242 15.47 -10.10 -3.94
N PHE A 243 15.19 -11.24 -4.57
CA PHE A 243 16.19 -12.14 -5.14
C PHE A 243 16.47 -11.93 -6.64
N SER A 244 15.65 -11.16 -7.34
CA SER A 244 15.77 -11.02 -8.79
C SER A 244 16.59 -9.78 -9.21
N ASP A 245 17.77 -10.04 -9.79
CA ASP A 245 18.53 -9.00 -10.52
C ASP A 245 17.90 -8.61 -11.86
N ASN A 246 17.00 -9.44 -12.38
CA ASN A 246 16.36 -9.25 -13.68
C ASN A 246 15.17 -8.29 -13.57
N GLN A 247 15.34 -7.07 -14.09
CA GLN A 247 14.32 -6.02 -14.05
C GLN A 247 13.00 -6.41 -14.73
N LEU A 248 13.03 -7.13 -15.85
CA LEU A 248 11.81 -7.60 -16.52
C LEU A 248 11.04 -8.57 -15.63
N LEU A 249 11.77 -9.40 -14.90
CA LEU A 249 11.20 -10.39 -14.01
C LEU A 249 10.59 -9.73 -12.76
N SER A 250 11.30 -8.78 -12.15
CA SER A 250 10.76 -7.95 -11.06
C SER A 250 9.47 -7.25 -11.48
N GLN A 251 9.44 -6.66 -12.69
CA GLN A 251 8.22 -6.03 -13.22
C GLN A 251 7.06 -7.02 -13.28
N ARG A 252 7.28 -8.22 -13.82
CA ARG A 252 6.24 -9.27 -13.91
C ARG A 252 5.75 -9.73 -12.55
N ILE A 253 6.65 -9.82 -11.56
CA ILE A 253 6.27 -10.14 -10.17
C ILE A 253 5.36 -9.05 -9.61
N PHE A 254 5.72 -7.77 -9.74
CA PHE A 254 4.88 -6.68 -9.26
C PHE A 254 3.51 -6.65 -9.96
N ASP A 255 3.47 -6.88 -11.28
CA ASP A 255 2.21 -7.00 -12.02
C ASP A 255 1.37 -8.20 -11.55
N ALA A 256 1.99 -9.30 -11.15
CA ALA A 256 1.30 -10.47 -10.58
C ALA A 256 0.74 -10.17 -9.18
N ILE A 257 1.51 -9.49 -8.31
CA ILE A 257 1.05 -9.04 -6.99
C ILE A 257 -0.16 -8.12 -7.14
N TYR A 258 -0.08 -7.13 -8.05
CA TYR A 258 -1.19 -6.23 -8.37
C TYR A 258 -2.46 -7.00 -8.78
N ARG A 259 -2.33 -7.93 -9.73
CA ARG A 259 -3.47 -8.72 -10.22
C ARG A 259 -4.04 -9.66 -9.17
N LEU A 260 -3.20 -10.23 -8.32
CA LEU A 260 -3.63 -11.07 -7.20
C LEU A 260 -4.45 -10.26 -6.20
N ALA A 261 -4.01 -9.04 -5.86
CA ALA A 261 -4.73 -8.13 -4.98
C ALA A 261 -6.10 -7.69 -5.54
N GLU A 262 -6.18 -7.38 -6.84
CA GLU A 262 -7.47 -7.08 -7.48
C GLU A 262 -8.38 -8.31 -7.50
N LYS A 263 -7.84 -9.51 -7.80
CA LYS A 263 -8.62 -10.75 -7.78
C LYS A 263 -9.11 -11.10 -6.37
N SER A 264 -8.28 -10.92 -5.34
CA SER A 264 -8.68 -11.19 -3.95
C SER A 264 -9.82 -10.29 -3.49
N MET A 265 -9.80 -9.00 -3.86
CA MET A 265 -10.94 -8.10 -3.61
C MET A 265 -12.18 -8.50 -4.39
N GLY A 266 -12.05 -8.86 -5.67
CA GLY A 266 -13.18 -9.30 -6.50
C GLY A 266 -13.83 -10.60 -6.01
N LEU A 267 -13.07 -11.43 -5.28
CA LEU A 267 -13.57 -12.64 -4.63
C LEU A 267 -14.07 -12.42 -3.19
N HIS A 268 -14.01 -11.19 -2.67
CA HIS A 268 -14.29 -10.87 -1.26
C HIS A 268 -13.45 -11.67 -0.25
N ASN A 269 -12.27 -12.13 -0.66
CA ASN A 269 -11.34 -12.92 0.14
C ASN A 269 -9.98 -12.19 0.20
N PRO A 270 -9.88 -11.05 0.89
CA PRO A 270 -8.64 -10.29 0.97
C PRO A 270 -7.55 -11.06 1.74
N PRO A 271 -6.26 -10.86 1.41
CA PRO A 271 -5.17 -11.33 2.26
C PRO A 271 -5.27 -10.72 3.66
N ASP A 272 -4.79 -11.47 4.66
CA ASP A 272 -4.71 -10.99 6.03
C ASP A 272 -3.68 -9.84 6.17
N ALA A 273 -3.84 -9.03 7.23
CA ALA A 273 -3.01 -7.85 7.46
C ALA A 273 -1.50 -8.16 7.56
N MET A 274 -1.12 -9.33 8.07
CA MET A 274 0.29 -9.73 8.18
C MET A 274 0.87 -10.05 6.81
N THR A 275 0.14 -10.76 5.97
CA THR A 275 0.50 -10.98 4.56
C THR A 275 0.67 -9.66 3.81
N ILE A 276 -0.24 -8.71 4.00
CA ILE A 276 -0.13 -7.37 3.38
C ILE A 276 1.10 -6.65 3.90
N LYS A 277 1.32 -6.60 5.22
CA LYS A 277 2.47 -5.96 5.88
C LYS A 277 3.78 -6.49 5.31
N HIS A 278 3.93 -7.81 5.22
CA HIS A 278 5.12 -8.47 4.69
C HIS A 278 5.33 -8.16 3.20
N THR A 279 4.26 -8.22 2.42
CA THR A 279 4.31 -7.93 0.98
C THR A 279 4.73 -6.49 0.71
N ILE A 280 4.14 -5.53 1.42
CA ILE A 280 4.51 -4.10 1.35
C ILE A 280 5.98 -3.93 1.73
N HIS A 281 6.43 -4.51 2.84
CA HIS A 281 7.83 -4.43 3.28
C HIS A 281 8.79 -4.92 2.19
N ASN A 282 8.52 -6.06 1.55
CA ASN A 282 9.37 -6.59 0.48
C ASN A 282 9.35 -5.72 -0.79
N ILE A 283 8.19 -5.13 -1.13
CA ILE A 283 8.09 -4.16 -2.25
C ILE A 283 8.87 -2.89 -1.95
N LEU A 284 8.89 -2.42 -0.69
CA LEU A 284 9.57 -1.16 -0.34
C LEU A 284 11.08 -1.34 -0.19
N THR A 285 11.53 -2.53 0.20
CA THR A 285 12.95 -2.86 0.40
C THR A 285 13.61 -3.46 -0.83
N PHE A 286 12.89 -3.62 -1.95
CA PHE A 286 13.49 -4.16 -3.16
C PHE A 286 14.65 -3.27 -3.62
N ARG A 287 15.85 -3.85 -3.74
CA ARG A 287 17.09 -3.15 -4.09
C ARG A 287 17.53 -2.06 -3.10
N LYS A 288 17.18 -2.15 -1.82
CA LYS A 288 17.69 -1.25 -0.76
C LYS A 288 19.23 -1.17 -0.73
N ASN A 289 19.93 -2.23 -1.15
CA ASN A 289 21.40 -2.31 -1.16
C ASN A 289 22.06 -1.80 -2.46
N ASP A 290 21.28 -1.39 -3.46
CA ASP A 290 21.76 -1.11 -4.83
C ASP A 290 21.45 0.34 -5.25
N GLU A 291 21.61 1.31 -4.32
CA GLU A 291 21.33 2.75 -4.53
C GLU A 291 22.01 3.34 -5.78
N GLN A 292 23.03 2.67 -6.34
CA GLN A 292 23.76 3.09 -7.55
C GLN A 292 23.28 2.44 -8.86
N LYS A 293 22.46 1.38 -8.84
CA LYS A 293 21.99 0.73 -10.08
C LYS A 293 20.73 1.39 -10.59
N PHE A 294 20.79 1.88 -11.84
CA PHE A 294 19.64 2.39 -12.56
C PHE A 294 18.50 1.37 -12.57
N VAL A 295 17.35 1.71 -11.97
CA VAL A 295 16.13 0.91 -12.04
C VAL A 295 15.26 1.44 -13.18
N HIS A 296 14.87 0.56 -14.10
CA HIS A 296 14.06 0.96 -15.24
C HIS A 296 12.69 1.50 -14.78
N PRO A 297 12.19 2.62 -15.34
CA PRO A 297 10.95 3.28 -14.90
C PRO A 297 9.71 2.38 -14.88
N ASN A 298 9.62 1.42 -15.79
CA ASN A 298 8.51 0.46 -15.81
C ASN A 298 8.48 -0.44 -14.57
N VAL A 299 9.64 -0.80 -14.00
CA VAL A 299 9.71 -1.58 -12.77
C VAL A 299 9.22 -0.75 -11.59
N LEU A 300 9.66 0.51 -11.49
CA LEU A 300 9.22 1.45 -10.45
C LEU A 300 7.71 1.67 -10.53
N ARG A 301 7.16 1.86 -11.73
CA ARG A 301 5.73 2.02 -11.95
C ARG A 301 4.94 0.78 -11.54
N ALA A 302 5.44 -0.41 -11.85
CA ALA A 302 4.80 -1.67 -11.45
C ALA A 302 4.85 -1.86 -9.93
N ALA A 303 6.01 -1.57 -9.30
CA ALA A 303 6.18 -1.63 -7.85
C ALA A 303 5.25 -0.65 -7.12
N LEU A 304 5.19 0.61 -7.56
CA LEU A 304 4.31 1.63 -7.00
C LEU A 304 2.83 1.24 -7.16
N ARG A 305 2.45 0.68 -8.32
CA ARG A 305 1.09 0.17 -8.54
C ARG A 305 0.75 -0.96 -7.60
N ALA A 306 1.64 -1.94 -7.43
CA ALA A 306 1.45 -3.05 -6.51
C ALA A 306 1.30 -2.55 -5.07
N TYR A 307 2.19 -1.66 -4.63
CA TYR A 307 2.13 -1.00 -3.32
C TYR A 307 0.80 -0.29 -3.07
N LYS A 308 0.38 0.62 -3.96
CA LYS A 308 -0.89 1.34 -3.84
C LYS A 308 -2.11 0.42 -3.83
N THR A 309 -2.05 -0.67 -4.60
CA THR A 309 -3.15 -1.64 -4.64
C THR A 309 -3.25 -2.40 -3.31
N LEU A 310 -2.14 -2.71 -2.66
CA LEU A 310 -2.15 -3.29 -1.33
C LEU A 310 -2.72 -2.32 -0.28
N LEU A 311 -2.42 -1.02 -0.38
CA LEU A 311 -3.07 -0.01 0.47
C LEU A 311 -4.58 0.07 0.22
N LYS A 312 -5.01 -0.02 -1.05
CA LYS A 312 -6.42 -0.13 -1.42
C LYS A 312 -7.08 -1.36 -0.79
N VAL A 313 -6.43 -2.53 -0.85
CA VAL A 313 -6.92 -3.75 -0.19
C VAL A 313 -7.05 -3.53 1.32
N THR A 314 -6.04 -2.97 1.97
CA THR A 314 -6.11 -2.64 3.41
C THR A 314 -7.31 -1.74 3.67
N ALA A 315 -7.42 -0.62 2.94
CA ALA A 315 -8.47 0.37 3.15
C ALA A 315 -9.89 -0.21 3.01
N ALA A 316 -10.09 -1.13 2.06
CA ALA A 316 -11.38 -1.79 1.84
C ALA A 316 -11.81 -2.73 2.98
N ASN A 317 -10.86 -3.21 3.80
CA ASN A 317 -11.07 -4.25 4.80
C ASN A 317 -10.85 -3.79 6.25
N MET A 318 -10.61 -2.50 6.46
CA MET A 318 -10.44 -1.94 7.80
C MET A 318 -11.77 -1.81 8.52
N ALA A 319 -11.83 -2.15 9.80
CA ALA A 319 -12.99 -1.86 10.64
C ALA A 319 -13.05 -0.36 11.02
N LEU A 320 -14.24 0.14 11.35
CA LEU A 320 -14.42 1.53 11.79
C LEU A 320 -13.62 1.81 13.07
N GLU A 321 -13.06 3.01 13.20
CA GLU A 321 -12.25 3.45 14.36
C GLU A 321 -11.00 2.59 14.59
N THR A 322 -10.49 1.95 13.54
CA THR A 322 -9.23 1.20 13.61
C THR A 322 -8.08 1.92 12.92
N GLN A 323 -6.88 1.64 13.42
CA GLN A 323 -5.62 2.06 12.85
C GLN A 323 -4.73 0.84 12.65
N VAL A 324 -4.11 0.75 11.48
CA VAL A 324 -3.14 -0.29 11.16
C VAL A 324 -1.82 0.37 10.78
N THR A 325 -0.74 -0.09 11.39
CA THR A 325 0.61 0.39 11.12
C THR A 325 1.44 -0.70 10.43
N PHE A 326 2.05 -0.34 9.30
CA PHE A 326 3.02 -1.15 8.59
C PHE A 326 4.40 -0.49 8.71
N GLY A 327 5.45 -1.27 9.01
CA GLY A 327 6.80 -0.75 9.24
C GLY A 327 7.31 -1.04 10.66
N SER A 328 8.42 -0.42 11.06
CA SER A 328 9.10 -0.71 12.32
C SER A 328 8.38 -0.14 13.54
N GLU A 329 7.83 -1.01 14.39
CA GLU A 329 7.42 -0.68 15.78
C GLU A 329 8.60 -0.84 16.76
N ASP A 330 9.59 -1.67 16.44
CA ASP A 330 10.75 -1.97 17.29
C ASP A 330 12.06 -1.75 16.54
N ASN A 331 12.86 -0.75 16.95
CA ASN A 331 14.31 -0.50 16.69
C ASN A 331 14.95 -1.04 15.38
N SER A 332 14.15 -1.30 14.36
CA SER A 332 14.55 -2.11 13.23
C SER A 332 14.91 -1.18 12.10
N GLU A 333 15.77 -1.69 11.24
CA GLU A 333 16.37 -0.99 10.11
C GLU A 333 15.37 -0.48 9.06
N ASP A 334 14.07 -0.56 9.31
CA ASP A 334 13.01 -0.21 8.38
C ASP A 334 12.75 1.29 8.39
N GLU A 335 13.33 1.88 7.35
CA GLU A 335 13.29 3.27 6.92
C GLU A 335 11.92 3.75 6.41
N THR A 336 10.87 2.93 6.52
CA THR A 336 9.53 3.31 6.06
C THR A 336 8.44 2.84 7.01
N VAL A 337 7.55 3.77 7.35
CA VAL A 337 6.35 3.50 8.15
C VAL A 337 5.13 4.02 7.43
N THR A 338 4.11 3.19 7.32
CA THR A 338 2.78 3.53 6.79
C THR A 338 1.77 3.38 7.91
N VAL A 339 0.94 4.39 8.13
CA VAL A 339 -0.22 4.31 9.01
C VAL A 339 -1.45 4.47 8.15
N VAL A 340 -2.41 3.56 8.31
CA VAL A 340 -3.73 3.63 7.68
C VAL A 340 -4.77 3.72 8.79
N THR A 341 -5.67 4.70 8.70
CA THR A 341 -6.71 4.95 9.72
C THR A 341 -8.08 5.00 9.05
N ARG A 342 -9.09 4.37 9.67
CA ARG A 342 -10.51 4.50 9.29
C ARG A 342 -11.27 5.23 10.38
N ASN A 343 -11.90 6.35 10.04
CA ASN A 343 -12.67 7.16 10.99
C ASN A 343 -13.93 7.76 10.32
N THR A 344 -14.87 8.30 11.10
CA THR A 344 -16.09 8.97 10.63
C THR A 344 -15.82 10.33 9.97
N SER A 345 -14.65 10.92 10.22
CA SER A 345 -14.20 12.17 9.61
C SER A 345 -12.68 12.16 9.39
N LEU A 346 -12.18 13.10 8.58
CA LEU A 346 -10.74 13.30 8.41
C LEU A 346 -10.14 14.03 9.61
N GLU A 347 -9.08 13.46 10.16
CA GLU A 347 -8.31 14.05 11.25
C GLU A 347 -6.88 14.33 10.81
N ASP A 348 -6.21 15.16 11.59
CA ASP A 348 -4.78 15.39 11.42
C ASP A 348 -4.02 14.10 11.79
N ILE A 349 -2.94 13.80 11.07
CA ILE A 349 -2.18 12.57 11.27
C ILE A 349 -0.68 12.89 11.35
N SER A 350 0.02 12.19 12.23
CA SER A 350 1.47 12.30 12.38
C SER A 350 2.11 10.94 12.56
N ILE A 351 3.27 10.74 11.95
CA ILE A 351 4.09 9.53 12.09
C ILE A 351 5.50 9.96 12.48
N SER A 352 6.11 9.22 13.40
CA SER A 352 7.52 9.35 13.74
C SER A 352 8.26 8.04 13.51
N VAL A 353 9.49 8.12 13.03
CA VAL A 353 10.38 6.97 12.78
C VAL A 353 11.73 7.26 13.40
N LYS A 354 12.23 6.33 14.21
CA LYS A 354 13.59 6.37 14.73
C LYS A 354 14.55 5.78 13.69
N LEU A 355 15.56 6.56 13.32
CA LEU A 355 16.65 6.16 12.44
C LEU A 355 17.74 5.42 13.23
N LYS A 356 18.63 4.73 12.49
CA LYS A 356 19.73 3.94 13.08
C LYS A 356 20.71 4.76 13.91
N ASP A 357 20.86 6.04 13.59
CA ASP A 357 21.72 6.99 14.29
C ASP A 357 21.09 7.55 15.58
N GLY A 358 19.89 7.06 15.95
CA GLY A 358 19.12 7.50 17.10
C GLY A 358 18.28 8.75 16.86
N ASN A 359 18.43 9.41 15.70
CA ASN A 359 17.61 10.57 15.34
C ASN A 359 16.18 10.11 15.00
N SER A 360 15.20 10.98 15.25
CA SER A 360 13.82 10.72 14.86
C SER A 360 13.42 11.64 13.72
N ILE A 361 12.81 11.08 12.68
CA ILE A 361 12.15 11.83 11.62
C ILE A 361 10.64 11.79 11.83
N VAL A 362 9.97 12.88 11.52
CA VAL A 362 8.54 13.06 11.71
C VAL A 362 7.94 13.59 10.41
N ALA A 363 6.75 13.10 10.08
CA ALA A 363 5.88 13.70 9.09
C ALA A 363 4.51 13.92 9.71
N LYS A 364 3.98 15.13 9.53
CA LYS A 364 2.67 15.54 10.00
C LYS A 364 1.86 16.10 8.84
N VAL A 365 0.59 15.71 8.76
CA VAL A 365 -0.38 16.23 7.81
C VAL A 365 -1.53 16.85 8.60
N THR A 366 -1.68 18.16 8.46
CA THR A 366 -2.82 18.92 8.97
C THR A 366 -3.83 19.07 7.84
N VAL A 367 -5.04 18.56 8.03
CA VAL A 367 -6.08 18.55 7.00
C VAL A 367 -6.88 19.85 7.07
N GLY A 368 -7.03 20.55 5.95
CA GLY A 368 -7.78 21.80 5.87
C GLY A 368 -9.29 21.61 6.04
N ASP A 369 -9.97 22.63 6.58
CA ASP A 369 -11.40 22.56 6.93
C ASP A 369 -12.32 22.25 5.74
N GLU A 370 -12.02 22.80 4.56
CA GLU A 370 -12.75 22.51 3.32
C GLU A 370 -12.70 21.03 2.97
N LEU A 371 -11.53 20.40 3.16
CA LEU A 371 -11.36 18.98 2.90
C LEU A 371 -12.06 18.13 3.97
N LYS A 372 -11.98 18.53 5.26
CA LYS A 372 -12.72 17.89 6.36
C LYS A 372 -14.24 17.92 6.11
N LYS A 373 -14.80 19.02 5.60
CA LYS A 373 -16.22 19.13 5.25
C LYS A 373 -16.64 18.15 4.15
N ILE A 374 -15.82 17.98 3.11
CA ILE A 374 -16.13 17.09 1.98
C ILE A 374 -16.23 15.63 2.42
N PHE A 375 -15.37 15.21 3.34
CA PHE A 375 -15.30 13.83 3.84
C PHE A 375 -15.97 13.66 5.21
N LYS A 376 -16.84 14.60 5.61
CA LYS A 376 -17.66 14.48 6.81
C LYS A 376 -18.82 13.55 6.53
N SER A 377 -19.00 12.52 7.37
CA SER A 377 -20.11 11.57 7.24
C SER A 377 -21.50 12.26 7.24
N PRO A 378 -22.42 11.85 6.35
CA PRO A 378 -22.20 10.97 5.18
C PRO A 378 -21.61 11.76 3.99
N TRP A 379 -20.75 11.13 3.19
CA TRP A 379 -20.16 11.75 1.99
C TRP A 379 -20.28 10.87 0.74
N LYS A 380 -20.34 11.48 -0.44
CA LYS A 380 -20.46 10.77 -1.73
C LYS A 380 -19.12 10.12 -2.13
N CYS A 381 -19.00 8.82 -1.91
CA CYS A 381 -17.79 8.06 -2.24
C CYS A 381 -17.84 7.34 -3.61
N ALA A 382 -19.04 7.22 -4.19
CA ALA A 382 -19.28 6.84 -5.58
C ALA A 382 -20.55 7.54 -6.10
N PRO A 383 -20.82 7.57 -7.43
CA PRO A 383 -21.96 8.30 -7.99
C PRO A 383 -23.32 8.00 -7.33
N ASN A 384 -23.51 6.76 -6.87
CA ASN A 384 -24.74 6.29 -6.23
C ASN A 384 -24.49 5.69 -4.83
N THR A 385 -23.41 6.07 -4.15
CA THR A 385 -23.05 5.48 -2.86
C THR A 385 -22.58 6.56 -1.89
N ASP A 386 -23.24 6.61 -0.74
CA ASP A 386 -22.83 7.41 0.41
C ASP A 386 -21.98 6.55 1.35
N CYS A 387 -20.94 7.14 1.90
CA CYS A 387 -20.05 6.51 2.86
C CYS A 387 -20.16 7.21 4.22
N GLU A 388 -20.28 6.42 5.27
CA GLU A 388 -20.38 6.90 6.66
C GLU A 388 -19.02 7.11 7.34
N SER A 389 -17.95 6.69 6.67
CA SER A 389 -16.58 6.78 7.16
C SER A 389 -15.62 7.07 6.02
N VAL A 390 -14.41 7.46 6.35
CA VAL A 390 -13.31 7.72 5.43
C VAL A 390 -12.08 6.95 5.89
N VAL A 391 -11.29 6.47 4.93
CA VAL A 391 -9.98 5.85 5.22
C VAL A 391 -8.90 6.77 4.68
N TYR A 392 -7.85 7.02 5.44
CA TYR A 392 -6.71 7.80 5.00
C TYR A 392 -5.41 7.14 5.44
N SER A 393 -4.37 7.31 4.63
CA SER A 393 -3.05 6.79 4.93
C SER A 393 -2.00 7.90 4.89
N LEU A 394 -1.03 7.81 5.79
CA LEU A 394 0.22 8.56 5.71
C LEU A 394 1.38 7.55 5.65
N THR A 395 2.27 7.72 4.69
CA THR A 395 3.51 6.93 4.59
C THR A 395 4.70 7.86 4.65
N LEU A 396 5.65 7.55 5.52
CA LEU A 396 6.92 8.25 5.66
C LEU A 396 8.05 7.35 5.19
N PHE A 397 8.72 7.74 4.11
CA PHE A 397 9.93 7.09 3.60
C PHE A 397 11.17 7.93 3.91
N SER A 398 12.08 7.47 4.78
CA SER A 398 13.37 8.15 4.97
C SER A 398 14.21 8.11 3.68
N LYS A 399 14.19 6.96 3.01
CA LYS A 399 14.69 6.76 1.65
C LYS A 399 13.74 5.83 0.92
N SER A 400 13.58 6.05 -0.39
CA SER A 400 12.75 5.18 -1.22
C SER A 400 13.28 5.12 -2.64
N VAL A 401 13.40 3.90 -3.16
CA VAL A 401 13.73 3.61 -4.57
C VAL A 401 12.54 3.88 -5.48
N LEU A 402 11.31 3.90 -4.95
CA LEU A 402 10.08 4.14 -5.70
C LEU A 402 9.99 5.58 -6.25
N PHE A 403 10.67 6.52 -5.60
CA PHE A 403 10.62 7.94 -5.92
C PHE A 403 12.04 8.46 -6.20
N PRO A 404 12.62 8.13 -7.36
CA PRO A 404 13.98 8.51 -7.69
C PRO A 404 14.17 10.03 -7.70
N GLN A 405 15.33 10.48 -7.24
CA GLN A 405 15.70 11.89 -7.21
C GLN A 405 16.22 12.34 -8.58
N ASN A 406 15.91 13.58 -8.96
CA ASN A 406 16.46 14.21 -10.16
C ASN A 406 17.95 14.57 -9.95
N LYS A 407 18.79 14.34 -10.96
CA LYS A 407 20.25 14.57 -10.89
C LYS A 407 20.65 16.01 -10.51
N HIS A 408 19.81 17.00 -10.80
CA HIS A 408 20.06 18.43 -10.56
C HIS A 408 19.30 18.98 -9.34
N THR A 409 18.98 18.10 -8.39
CA THR A 409 18.24 18.48 -7.18
C THR A 409 18.91 17.89 -5.96
N PHE A 410 18.75 18.53 -4.80
CA PHE A 410 19.18 18.01 -3.50
C PHE A 410 17.97 17.85 -2.60
N ARG A 411 17.62 16.62 -2.23
CA ARG A 411 16.49 16.36 -1.33
C ARG A 411 16.83 16.81 0.10
N LEU A 412 15.97 17.63 0.69
CA LEU A 412 16.14 18.18 2.05
C LEU A 412 15.37 17.40 3.13
N THR A 413 14.35 16.64 2.73
CA THR A 413 13.43 15.95 3.65
C THR A 413 13.21 14.50 3.21
N PRO A 414 12.78 13.60 4.11
CA PRO A 414 12.11 12.36 3.75
C PRO A 414 10.93 12.59 2.79
N ILE A 415 10.40 11.51 2.23
CA ILE A 415 9.20 11.56 1.40
C ILE A 415 7.99 11.24 2.28
N ALA A 416 6.98 12.09 2.24
CA ALA A 416 5.69 11.86 2.89
C ALA A 416 4.60 11.67 1.82
N GLU A 417 3.91 10.53 1.84
CA GLU A 417 2.78 10.24 0.96
C GLU A 417 1.49 10.21 1.76
N TYR A 418 0.52 11.05 1.36
CA TYR A 418 -0.78 11.10 1.98
C TYR A 418 -1.86 10.78 0.95
N SER A 419 -2.81 9.92 1.31
CA SER A 419 -3.86 9.45 0.42
C SER A 419 -5.16 9.20 1.17
N ILE A 420 -6.29 9.35 0.48
CA ILE A 420 -7.63 9.10 1.01
C ILE A 420 -8.30 8.02 0.18
N TYR A 421 -9.03 7.12 0.81
CA TYR A 421 -9.69 5.98 0.21
C TYR A 421 -11.13 5.85 0.69
N SER A 422 -11.97 5.23 -0.14
CA SER A 422 -13.31 4.79 0.27
C SER A 422 -13.23 3.52 1.14
N PRO A 423 -13.99 3.43 2.25
CA PRO A 423 -13.87 2.37 3.25
C PRO A 423 -14.22 0.94 2.81
N ASN A 424 -15.06 0.77 1.79
CA ASN A 424 -15.53 -0.58 1.37
C ASN A 424 -14.92 -1.05 0.05
N THR A 425 -14.48 -0.11 -0.79
CA THR A 425 -13.90 -0.41 -2.10
C THR A 425 -12.41 -0.12 -2.17
N GLY A 426 -11.88 0.62 -1.19
CA GLY A 426 -10.48 1.05 -1.15
C GLY A 426 -10.08 1.96 -2.31
N ASN A 427 -11.03 2.51 -3.06
CA ASN A 427 -10.73 3.35 -4.21
C ASN A 427 -10.14 4.68 -3.74
N GLU A 428 -8.94 5.00 -4.24
CA GLU A 428 -8.24 6.25 -3.96
C GLU A 428 -9.04 7.46 -4.47
N GLN A 429 -9.25 8.44 -3.58
CA GLN A 429 -10.04 9.63 -3.82
C GLN A 429 -9.14 10.75 -4.33
N ARG A 430 -9.40 11.20 -5.56
CA ARG A 430 -8.62 12.28 -6.18
C ARG A 430 -9.14 13.63 -5.75
N VAL A 431 -8.39 14.32 -4.90
CA VAL A 431 -8.65 15.71 -4.51
C VAL A 431 -7.99 16.65 -5.51
N LYS A 432 -8.78 17.55 -6.12
CA LYS A 432 -8.29 18.59 -7.03
C LYS A 432 -9.07 19.89 -6.82
N GLY A 433 -8.43 21.01 -7.08
CA GLY A 433 -9.09 22.32 -7.14
C GLY A 433 -9.33 23.01 -5.79
N LEU A 434 -8.90 22.40 -4.69
CA LEU A 434 -8.96 23.01 -3.36
C LEU A 434 -7.61 23.67 -3.04
N LEU A 435 -7.58 25.00 -3.00
CA LEU A 435 -6.42 25.72 -2.48
C LEU A 435 -6.22 25.32 -1.01
N LYS A 436 -4.99 24.99 -0.61
CA LYS A 436 -4.64 24.65 0.79
C LYS A 436 -5.41 23.45 1.37
N SER A 437 -5.48 22.35 0.61
CA SER A 437 -6.14 21.12 1.06
C SER A 437 -5.49 20.51 2.29
N VAL A 438 -4.15 20.45 2.28
CA VAL A 438 -3.35 19.91 3.37
C VAL A 438 -2.10 20.75 3.59
N LEU A 439 -1.69 20.87 4.85
CA LEU A 439 -0.37 21.35 5.25
C LEU A 439 0.47 20.16 5.70
N ILE A 440 1.61 19.97 5.04
CA ILE A 440 2.51 18.85 5.26
C ILE A 440 3.78 19.40 5.89
N SER A 441 4.10 18.92 7.09
CA SER A 441 5.29 19.26 7.85
C SER A 441 6.20 18.04 7.92
N ILE A 442 7.44 18.15 7.44
CA ILE A 442 8.38 17.01 7.36
C ILE A 442 9.72 17.43 7.98
N THR A 443 10.29 16.58 8.83
CA THR A 443 11.62 16.81 9.44
C THR A 443 12.69 17.04 8.37
N LEU A 444 13.49 18.07 8.59
CA LEU A 444 14.63 18.39 7.75
C LEU A 444 15.82 17.47 8.08
N VAL A 445 16.33 16.76 7.07
CA VAL A 445 17.48 15.85 7.19
C VAL A 445 18.65 16.22 6.27
N GLY A 446 18.38 16.97 5.20
CA GLY A 446 19.38 17.33 4.20
C GLY A 446 20.05 18.69 4.45
N ASN A 447 21.19 18.90 3.79
CA ASN A 447 21.95 20.15 3.90
C ASN A 447 21.24 21.30 3.17
N GLN A 448 20.74 22.27 3.94
CA GLN A 448 20.08 23.47 3.41
C GLN A 448 20.98 24.33 2.53
N THR A 449 22.30 24.19 2.59
CA THR A 449 23.26 24.98 1.79
C THR A 449 23.71 24.29 0.50
N ALA A 450 23.24 23.05 0.25
CA ALA A 450 23.61 22.27 -0.93
C ALA A 450 23.27 23.01 -2.24
N GLY A 451 24.23 23.04 -3.18
CA GLY A 451 24.09 23.74 -4.46
C GLY A 451 24.36 25.25 -4.41
N GLY A 452 24.56 25.86 -3.24
CA GLY A 452 24.90 27.29 -3.12
C GLY A 452 23.72 28.22 -3.37
N GLN A 453 23.96 29.43 -3.88
CA GLN A 453 22.94 30.47 -4.07
C GLN A 453 22.10 30.33 -5.35
N THR A 454 22.53 29.50 -6.31
CA THR A 454 21.80 29.30 -7.58
C THR A 454 20.63 28.33 -7.46
N TYR A 455 20.42 27.76 -6.27
CA TYR A 455 19.36 26.80 -5.99
C TYR A 455 18.28 27.43 -5.12
N ALA A 456 17.01 27.17 -5.42
CA ALA A 456 15.90 27.57 -4.57
C ALA A 456 15.33 26.36 -3.83
N THR A 457 14.77 26.59 -2.64
CA THR A 457 14.05 25.57 -1.90
C THR A 457 12.61 25.51 -2.37
N GLU A 458 12.18 24.34 -2.83
CA GLU A 458 10.86 24.12 -3.40
C GLU A 458 10.23 22.84 -2.82
N CYS A 459 8.92 22.88 -2.58
CA CYS A 459 8.15 21.69 -2.31
C CYS A 459 7.74 21.07 -3.63
N LEU A 460 8.07 19.79 -3.82
CA LEU A 460 7.71 19.04 -5.00
C LEU A 460 6.78 17.88 -4.63
N TYR A 461 5.90 17.52 -5.54
CA TYR A 461 5.12 16.29 -5.49
C TYR A 461 5.57 15.33 -6.58
N TRP A 462 5.34 14.03 -6.35
CA TRP A 462 5.59 13.01 -7.34
C TRP A 462 4.47 12.96 -8.38
N ASN A 463 4.75 13.39 -9.61
CA ASN A 463 3.80 13.24 -10.70
C ASN A 463 3.85 11.81 -11.25
N GLU A 464 2.85 10.99 -10.90
CA GLU A 464 2.79 9.60 -11.33
C GLU A 464 2.69 9.40 -12.84
N VAL A 465 2.11 10.34 -13.57
CA VAL A 465 1.96 10.23 -15.03
C VAL A 465 3.32 10.43 -15.70
N MET A 466 4.01 11.49 -15.30
CA MET A 466 5.32 11.87 -15.85
C MET A 466 6.48 11.11 -15.21
N GLN A 467 6.25 10.44 -14.08
CA GLN A 467 7.27 9.74 -13.27
C GLN A 467 8.43 10.68 -12.89
N MET A 468 8.09 11.88 -12.44
CA MET A 468 9.06 12.91 -12.04
C MET A 468 8.48 13.81 -10.96
N TRP A 469 9.37 14.47 -10.21
CA TRP A 469 9.01 15.52 -9.28
C TRP A 469 8.57 16.80 -9.99
N ASP A 470 7.47 17.39 -9.54
CA ASP A 470 6.84 18.60 -10.11
C ASP A 470 6.41 19.54 -8.96
N SER A 471 6.32 20.84 -9.20
CA SER A 471 5.92 21.87 -8.22
C SER A 471 4.47 22.33 -8.38
N LYS A 472 3.77 21.90 -9.44
CA LYS A 472 2.40 22.34 -9.72
C LYS A 472 1.42 22.04 -8.57
N GLY A 473 0.80 23.09 -8.03
CA GLY A 473 -0.22 22.99 -6.99
C GLY A 473 0.32 22.71 -5.59
N VAL A 474 1.64 22.85 -5.39
CA VAL A 474 2.31 22.72 -4.11
C VAL A 474 3.14 23.97 -3.84
N HIS A 475 3.12 24.47 -2.61
CA HIS A 475 3.80 25.71 -2.22
C HIS A 475 4.60 25.51 -0.95
N PHE A 476 5.88 25.87 -1.00
CA PHE A 476 6.73 25.91 0.19
C PHE A 476 6.39 27.13 1.04
N THR A 477 6.18 26.92 2.35
CA THR A 477 5.88 28.01 3.29
C THR A 477 7.03 28.41 4.19
N GLY A 478 8.11 27.64 4.22
CA GLY A 478 9.26 27.91 5.06
C GLY A 478 9.59 26.76 6.00
N PHE A 479 10.59 27.02 6.84
CA PHE A 479 11.03 26.12 7.88
C PHE A 479 10.47 26.55 9.24
N THR A 480 10.10 25.61 10.08
CA THR A 480 9.63 25.87 11.44
C THR A 480 10.09 24.75 12.34
N ALA A 481 10.79 25.07 13.43
CA ALA A 481 11.24 24.09 14.43
C ALA A 481 11.99 22.86 13.86
N GLY A 482 12.79 23.03 12.81
CA GLY A 482 13.52 21.92 12.18
C GLY A 482 12.69 21.09 11.18
N GLU A 483 11.49 21.54 10.85
CA GLU A 483 10.61 20.93 9.85
C GLU A 483 10.45 21.86 8.64
N ALA A 484 10.25 21.28 7.47
CA ALA A 484 9.91 21.98 6.25
C ALA A 484 8.41 21.86 6.00
N ASN A 485 7.75 22.97 5.67
CA ASN A 485 6.30 23.05 5.53
C ASN A 485 5.86 23.29 4.09
N CYS A 486 4.91 22.49 3.61
CA CYS A 486 4.34 22.55 2.26
C CYS A 486 2.81 22.60 2.31
N TRP A 487 2.20 23.56 1.62
CA TRP A 487 0.77 23.46 1.27
C TRP A 487 0.60 22.70 -0.02
N ALA A 488 -0.36 21.78 -0.07
CA ALA A 488 -0.74 21.10 -1.29
C ALA A 488 -2.24 21.24 -1.57
N GLY A 489 -2.60 21.37 -2.85
CA GLY A 489 -3.99 21.37 -3.32
C GLY A 489 -4.47 20.03 -3.89
N HIS A 490 -3.65 18.99 -3.74
CA HIS A 490 -3.91 17.61 -4.15
C HIS A 490 -3.15 16.67 -3.19
N LEU A 491 -3.37 15.35 -3.30
CA LEU A 491 -2.80 14.32 -2.41
C LEU A 491 -1.95 13.35 -3.23
N THR A 492 -0.74 13.04 -2.74
CA THR A 492 0.34 12.31 -3.44
C THR A 492 1.52 12.13 -2.48
N ALA A 493 2.67 11.64 -2.96
CA ALA A 493 3.97 11.76 -2.33
C ALA A 493 4.55 13.17 -2.49
N PHE A 494 5.16 13.69 -1.41
CA PHE A 494 5.76 15.02 -1.30
C PHE A 494 7.15 14.95 -0.70
N ALA A 495 8.03 15.83 -1.17
CA ALA A 495 9.31 16.09 -0.52
C ALA A 495 9.79 17.51 -0.86
N VAL A 496 10.62 18.07 0.00
CA VAL A 496 11.28 19.36 -0.19
C VAL A 496 12.65 19.15 -0.80
N PHE A 497 12.94 19.89 -1.87
CA PHE A 497 14.20 19.86 -2.59
C PHE A 497 14.82 21.24 -2.68
N ARG A 498 16.14 21.28 -2.87
CA ARG A 498 16.81 22.40 -3.52
C ARG A 498 16.92 22.12 -5.01
N THR A 499 16.36 22.98 -5.85
CA THR A 499 16.32 22.85 -7.31
C THR A 499 17.18 23.91 -7.96
N ASP A 500 17.94 23.54 -8.99
CA ASP A 500 18.76 24.50 -9.74
C ASP A 500 17.87 25.46 -10.55
N GLN A 501 17.98 26.76 -10.30
CA GLN A 501 17.22 27.78 -11.02
C GLN A 501 17.96 28.35 -12.23
N SER A 502 19.20 27.95 -12.49
CA SER A 502 20.04 28.50 -13.57
C SER A 502 19.37 28.41 -14.95
N LEU A 503 18.67 27.29 -15.24
CA LEU A 503 17.97 27.07 -16.50
C LEU A 503 16.72 27.96 -16.64
N GLN A 504 15.94 28.14 -15.58
CA GLN A 504 14.75 28.99 -15.61
C GLN A 504 15.12 30.47 -15.75
N ILE A 505 16.18 30.90 -15.07
CA ILE A 505 16.73 32.26 -15.17
C ILE A 505 17.24 32.50 -16.60
N GLY A 506 17.95 31.53 -17.19
CA GLY A 506 18.43 31.61 -18.57
C GLY A 506 17.30 31.77 -19.59
N VAL A 507 16.21 31.00 -19.46
CA VAL A 507 15.04 31.10 -20.35
C VAL A 507 14.30 32.42 -20.17
N MET A 508 14.12 32.89 -18.94
CA MET A 508 13.49 34.19 -18.64
C MET A 508 14.30 35.36 -19.22
N ILE A 509 15.61 35.37 -19.00
CA ILE A 509 16.51 36.39 -19.58
C ILE A 509 16.45 36.32 -21.12
N GLY A 510 16.51 35.12 -21.70
CA GLY A 510 16.40 34.93 -23.14
C GLY A 510 15.09 35.46 -23.72
N ALA A 511 13.95 35.19 -23.06
CA ALA A 511 12.64 35.69 -23.48
C ALA A 511 12.54 37.22 -23.39
N VAL A 512 13.06 37.83 -22.32
CA VAL A 512 13.08 39.29 -22.15
C VAL A 512 13.96 39.96 -23.20
N VAL A 513 15.15 39.39 -23.47
CA VAL A 513 16.05 39.89 -24.52
C VAL A 513 15.39 39.77 -25.90
N ALA A 514 14.76 38.63 -26.22
CA ALA A 514 14.05 38.45 -27.46
C ALA A 514 12.89 39.46 -27.62
N ALA A 515 12.13 39.71 -26.56
CA ALA A 515 11.06 40.71 -26.56
C ALA A 515 11.60 42.14 -26.75
N LEU A 516 12.72 42.49 -26.11
CA LEU A 516 13.38 43.80 -26.28
C LEU A 516 13.91 43.98 -27.70
N VAL A 517 14.52 42.94 -28.30
CA VAL A 517 15.00 42.97 -29.69
C VAL A 517 13.82 43.11 -30.66
N ALA A 518 12.72 42.38 -30.45
CA ALA A 518 11.52 42.52 -31.25
C ALA A 518 10.91 43.93 -31.15
N MET A 519 10.86 44.51 -29.94
CA MET A 519 10.44 45.89 -29.72
C MET A 519 11.35 46.89 -30.46
N LEU A 520 12.67 46.75 -30.37
CA LEU A 520 13.61 47.60 -31.10
C LEU A 520 13.42 47.50 -32.62
N LEU A 521 13.28 46.28 -33.16
CA LEU A 521 13.08 46.04 -34.58
C LEU A 521 11.73 46.56 -35.10
N LEU A 522 10.70 46.70 -34.26
CA LEU A 522 9.41 47.27 -34.66
C LEU A 522 9.35 48.79 -34.44
N VAL A 523 9.85 49.29 -33.31
CA VAL A 523 9.75 50.70 -32.92
C VAL A 523 10.69 51.57 -33.75
N VAL A 524 11.94 51.14 -33.97
CA VAL A 524 12.93 51.92 -34.74
C VAL A 524 12.46 52.22 -36.17
N PRO A 525 11.99 51.26 -36.98
CA PRO A 525 11.51 51.56 -38.33
C PRO A 525 10.23 52.41 -38.32
N ILE A 526 9.32 52.23 -37.35
CA ILE A 526 8.13 53.07 -37.22
C ILE A 526 8.54 54.53 -36.94
N VAL A 527 9.47 54.76 -36.01
CA VAL A 527 9.99 56.09 -35.70
C VAL A 527 10.72 56.69 -36.91
N CYS A 528 11.55 55.92 -37.62
CA CYS A 528 12.20 56.38 -38.84
C CYS A 528 11.20 56.71 -39.97
N ILE A 529 10.13 55.93 -40.13
CA ILE A 529 9.06 56.20 -41.11
C ILE A 529 8.33 57.50 -40.75
N ILE A 530 8.02 57.72 -39.46
CA ILE A 530 7.35 58.93 -38.98
C ILE A 530 8.26 60.16 -39.16
N GLN A 531 9.54 60.05 -38.83
CA GLN A 531 10.51 61.14 -39.06
C GLN A 531 10.66 61.47 -40.54
N ARG A 532 10.82 60.46 -41.41
CA ARG A 532 10.84 60.67 -42.87
C ARG A 532 9.56 61.30 -43.42
N ARG A 533 8.39 61.02 -42.82
CA ARG A 533 7.13 61.70 -43.19
C ARG A 533 7.11 63.16 -42.73
N LYS A 534 7.64 63.48 -41.54
CA LYS A 534 7.76 64.86 -41.05
C LYS A 534 8.74 65.69 -41.89
N ASP A 535 9.87 65.12 -42.30
CA ASP A 535 10.86 65.80 -43.14
C ASP A 535 10.31 66.10 -44.55
N LYS A 536 9.52 65.18 -45.12
CA LYS A 536 8.82 65.42 -46.40
C LYS A 536 7.76 66.52 -46.31
N LEU A 537 7.08 66.68 -45.17
CA LEU A 537 6.11 67.75 -44.95
C LEU A 537 6.79 69.11 -44.70
N ALA A 538 7.98 69.14 -44.10
CA ALA A 538 8.74 70.37 -43.90
C ALA A 538 9.30 70.95 -45.21
N ILE A 539 9.72 70.10 -46.15
CA ILE A 539 10.23 70.53 -47.47
C ILE A 539 9.09 71.02 -48.40
N GLY A 540 7.86 70.53 -48.23
CA GLY A 540 6.69 71.01 -48.97
C GLY A 540 6.22 72.42 -48.58
N ALA A 541 6.55 72.88 -47.37
CA ALA A 541 6.11 74.18 -46.85
C ALA A 541 7.03 75.36 -47.24
N SER A 542 8.25 75.11 -47.71
CA SER A 542 9.20 76.18 -48.09
C SER A 542 9.11 76.63 -49.55
N SER A 543 8.23 76.03 -50.38
CA SER A 543 8.14 76.32 -51.82
C SER A 543 6.98 77.25 -52.22
N GLN A 544 6.22 77.84 -51.29
CA GLN A 544 5.01 78.63 -51.60
C GLN A 544 5.04 80.13 -51.23
N ARG A 545 6.19 80.73 -50.90
CA ARG A 545 6.27 82.19 -50.69
C ARG A 545 7.34 82.83 -51.58
N LEU A 546 6.97 83.16 -52.81
CA LEU A 546 7.55 84.26 -53.60
C LEU A 546 6.58 84.60 -54.74
N VAL A 547 5.55 85.39 -54.43
CA VAL A 547 4.80 86.18 -55.41
C VAL A 547 4.74 87.60 -54.87
N PRO A 548 5.40 88.60 -55.50
CA PRO A 548 5.28 89.99 -55.12
C PRO A 548 4.02 90.59 -55.78
N ARG A 549 3.17 91.24 -54.99
CA ARG A 549 2.06 92.07 -55.49
C ARG A 549 2.49 93.52 -55.40
N HIS A 550 2.61 94.15 -56.57
CA HIS A 550 2.79 95.58 -56.76
C HIS A 550 1.52 96.37 -56.42
N LEU A 551 1.75 97.64 -56.06
CA LEU A 551 0.79 98.73 -55.79
C LEU A 551 -0.28 98.92 -56.87
N GLU A 552 -1.50 99.25 -56.45
CA GLU A 552 -2.12 100.60 -56.53
C GLU A 552 -3.37 100.68 -55.66
#